data_AF-A0A3D4PIE6-F1
#
_entry.id   AF-A0A3D4PIE6-F1
#
_cell.length_a   1.000
_cell.length_b   1.000
_cell.length_c   1.000
_cell.angle_alpha   90.00
_cell.angle_beta   90.00
_cell.angle_gamma   90.00
#
_symmetry.space_group_name_H-M   'P 1'
#
loop_
_entity.id
_entity.type
_entity.pdbx_description
1 polymer ?
#
loop_
_entity_poly.entity_id
_entity_poly.type
_entity_poly.pdbx_seq_one_letter_code
_entity_poly.pdbx_strand_id
1 'polypeptide(L)'
;MTKPHEYLNHEPDQSPTQRLSTHRWLNWLIGSACVFYILSAITLPFANKVWIGEIPILGLLQLPKAFLKSVIHDALLIAVQQFGWSAGSQSPDYIMTHLWAMIIMTVGPALILLITLLYFGTERRWVLPLIALISCATIDAVVTLGFDAWSNLKLFNGSFL
;
A
#
# COMPACT_ATOMS: atom_id res chain seq x y z
N MET A 1 25.49 50.64 -28.69
CA MET A 1 25.56 50.53 -27.22
C MET A 1 24.17 50.25 -26.70
N THR A 2 23.81 48.97 -26.58
CA THR A 2 22.52 48.47 -26.10
C THR A 2 22.73 47.90 -24.70
N LYS A 3 22.00 48.42 -23.71
CA LYS A 3 22.08 47.91 -22.33
C LYS A 3 21.43 46.52 -22.26
N PRO A 4 22.04 45.52 -21.62
CA PRO A 4 21.44 44.21 -21.44
C PRO A 4 20.27 44.30 -20.47
N HIS A 5 19.12 43.77 -20.87
CA HIS A 5 17.95 43.60 -20.02
C HIS A 5 18.26 42.52 -18.96
N GLU A 6 18.57 42.96 -17.75
CA GLU A 6 18.52 42.13 -16.54
C GLU A 6 17.07 41.68 -16.34
N TYR A 7 16.77 40.45 -16.76
CA TYR A 7 15.57 39.75 -16.32
C TYR A 7 15.74 39.43 -14.85
N LEU A 8 15.21 40.31 -14.00
CA LEU A 8 14.99 40.05 -12.59
C LEU A 8 14.08 38.82 -12.51
N ASN A 9 14.67 37.65 -12.28
CA ASN A 9 13.94 36.45 -11.93
C ASN A 9 13.32 36.69 -10.55
N HIS A 10 12.11 37.24 -10.53
CA HIS A 10 11.24 37.19 -9.36
C HIS A 10 10.94 35.70 -9.12
N GLU A 11 11.76 35.05 -8.28
CA GLU A 11 11.32 33.84 -7.60
C GLU A 11 10.01 34.18 -6.90
N PRO A 12 8.88 33.53 -7.25
CA PRO A 12 7.62 33.81 -6.60
C PRO A 12 7.80 33.52 -5.12
N ASP A 13 7.72 34.58 -4.31
CA ASP A 13 7.80 34.52 -2.86
C ASP A 13 6.67 33.62 -2.37
N GLN A 14 6.99 32.35 -2.14
CA GLN A 14 6.02 31.37 -1.70
C GLN A 14 5.62 31.73 -0.28
N SER A 15 4.48 32.42 -0.17
CA SER A 15 3.92 32.85 1.11
C SER A 15 3.98 31.72 2.16
N PRO A 16 4.42 32.01 3.40
CA PRO A 16 4.63 31.00 4.45
C PRO A 16 3.38 30.17 4.77
N THR A 17 2.20 30.70 4.46
CA THR A 17 0.90 30.02 4.54
C THR A 17 0.76 28.83 3.59
N GLN A 18 1.35 28.88 2.38
CA GLN A 18 1.32 27.74 1.44
C GLN A 18 2.17 26.56 1.92
N ARG A 19 3.36 26.81 2.52
CA ARG A 19 4.19 25.73 3.06
C ARG A 19 3.51 25.01 4.24
N LEU A 20 2.82 25.71 5.12
CA LEU A 20 2.19 25.12 6.31
C LEU A 20 0.99 24.20 5.98
N SER A 21 0.24 24.52 4.93
CA SER A 21 -0.91 23.74 4.47
C SER A 21 -0.52 22.35 3.96
N THR A 22 0.55 22.27 3.17
CA THR A 22 1.01 21.05 2.52
C THR A 22 1.53 19.99 3.52
N HIS A 23 1.82 20.36 4.75
CA HIS A 23 2.31 19.40 5.75
C HIS A 23 1.21 18.80 6.63
N ARG A 24 0.04 19.47 6.74
CA ARG A 24 -1.03 18.99 7.61
C ARG A 24 -1.73 17.76 7.03
N TRP A 25 -2.09 17.80 5.75
CA TRP A 25 -2.78 16.68 5.09
C TRP A 25 -1.93 15.41 5.08
N LEU A 26 -0.61 15.55 5.01
CA LEU A 26 0.33 14.43 5.00
C LEU A 26 0.37 13.68 6.34
N ASN A 27 0.34 14.40 7.46
CA ASN A 27 0.22 13.78 8.79
C ASN A 27 -1.09 13.02 8.94
N TRP A 28 -2.19 13.58 8.43
CA TRP A 28 -3.49 12.90 8.41
C TRP A 28 -3.45 11.65 7.54
N LEU A 29 -2.78 11.70 6.39
CA LEU A 29 -2.63 10.56 5.50
C LEU A 29 -1.81 9.45 6.17
N ILE A 30 -0.61 9.76 6.69
CA ILE A 30 0.23 8.76 7.38
C ILE A 30 -0.51 8.19 8.60
N GLY A 31 -1.15 9.04 9.41
CA GLY A 31 -1.91 8.62 10.58
C GLY A 31 -3.06 7.68 10.22
N SER A 32 -3.86 8.03 9.21
CA SER A 32 -4.95 7.18 8.73
C SER A 32 -4.45 5.85 8.15
N ALA A 33 -3.33 5.85 7.43
CA ALA A 33 -2.69 4.64 6.92
C ALA A 33 -2.22 3.73 8.07
N CYS A 34 -1.55 4.26 9.09
CA CYS A 34 -1.15 3.50 10.27
C CYS A 34 -2.35 2.89 11.00
N VAL A 35 -3.41 3.67 11.21
CA VAL A 35 -4.66 3.19 11.84
C VAL A 35 -5.27 2.07 11.01
N PHE A 36 -5.32 2.22 9.69
CA PHE A 36 -5.82 1.17 8.79
C PHE A 36 -5.00 -0.12 8.89
N TYR A 37 -3.67 -0.04 8.86
CA TYR A 37 -2.80 -1.21 9.02
C TYR A 37 -3.01 -1.92 10.36
N ILE A 38 -3.09 -1.16 11.46
CA ILE A 38 -3.33 -1.72 12.79
C ILE A 38 -4.71 -2.40 12.87
N LEU A 39 -5.76 -1.70 12.43
CA LEU A 39 -7.12 -2.25 12.43
C LEU A 39 -7.20 -3.48 11.54
N SER A 40 -6.54 -3.48 10.40
CA SER A 40 -6.55 -4.61 9.49
C SER A 40 -5.85 -5.84 10.11
N ALA A 41 -4.68 -5.66 10.73
CA ALA A 41 -3.98 -6.73 11.43
C ALA A 41 -4.78 -7.29 12.61
N ILE A 42 -5.43 -6.43 13.40
CA ILE A 42 -6.25 -6.83 14.56
C ILE A 42 -7.53 -7.54 14.14
N THR A 43 -8.14 -7.14 13.02
CA THR A 43 -9.41 -7.71 12.56
C THR A 43 -9.24 -9.00 11.78
N LEU A 44 -8.05 -9.27 11.22
CA LEU A 44 -7.76 -10.47 10.42
C LEU A 44 -8.13 -11.80 11.12
N PRO A 45 -7.79 -12.03 12.42
CA PRO A 45 -8.17 -13.25 13.15
C PRO A 45 -9.69 -13.45 13.30
N PHE A 46 -10.46 -12.38 13.16
CA PHE A 46 -11.90 -12.34 13.35
C PHE A 46 -12.67 -12.20 12.03
N ALA A 47 -11.97 -12.00 10.90
CA ALA A 47 -12.58 -11.76 9.60
C ALA A 47 -13.55 -12.88 9.18
N ASN A 48 -13.27 -14.12 9.59
CA ASN A 48 -14.13 -15.29 9.34
C ASN A 48 -15.09 -15.63 10.49
N LYS A 49 -15.01 -14.94 11.64
CA LYS A 49 -15.78 -15.28 12.86
C LYS A 49 -16.98 -14.36 13.08
N VAL A 50 -16.89 -13.10 12.66
CA VAL A 50 -17.95 -12.11 12.89
C VAL A 50 -18.75 -11.89 11.62
N TRP A 51 -19.91 -12.53 11.57
CA TRP A 51 -20.90 -12.42 10.50
C TRP A 51 -22.14 -11.71 11.03
N ILE A 52 -22.58 -10.66 10.33
CA ILE A 52 -23.92 -10.10 10.56
C ILE A 52 -24.76 -10.49 9.34
N GLY A 53 -25.60 -11.51 9.53
CA GLY A 53 -26.24 -12.21 8.43
C GLY A 53 -25.18 -12.96 7.60
N GLU A 54 -25.14 -12.67 6.29
CA GLU A 54 -24.18 -13.24 5.34
C GLU A 54 -22.97 -12.31 5.09
N ILE A 55 -22.92 -11.12 5.69
CA ILE A 55 -21.86 -10.15 5.43
C ILE A 55 -20.82 -10.24 6.55
N PRO A 56 -19.56 -10.61 6.24
CA PRO A 56 -18.47 -10.48 7.19
C PRO A 56 -18.16 -8.98 7.34
N ILE A 57 -18.71 -8.32 8.35
CA ILE A 57 -18.51 -6.87 8.57
C ILE A 57 -17.03 -6.53 8.68
N LEU A 58 -16.27 -7.38 9.36
CA LEU A 58 -14.81 -7.22 9.47
C LEU A 58 -14.09 -7.49 8.14
N GLY A 59 -14.72 -8.24 7.22
CA GLY A 59 -14.28 -8.42 5.85
C GLY A 59 -14.40 -7.14 5.01
N LEU A 60 -15.32 -6.22 5.33
CA LEU A 60 -15.43 -4.94 4.62
C LEU A 60 -14.16 -4.09 4.76
N LEU A 61 -13.52 -4.14 5.93
CA LEU A 61 -12.22 -3.48 6.15
C LEU A 61 -11.09 -4.11 5.31
N GLN A 62 -11.24 -5.39 4.94
CA GLN A 62 -10.28 -6.14 4.16
C GLN A 62 -10.52 -6.01 2.64
N LEU A 63 -11.68 -5.52 2.21
CA LEU A 63 -12.02 -5.38 0.78
C LEU A 63 -10.99 -4.58 -0.03
N PRO A 64 -10.48 -3.42 0.45
CA PRO A 64 -9.45 -2.69 -0.31
C PRO A 64 -8.19 -3.52 -0.54
N LYS A 65 -7.79 -4.36 0.43
CA LYS A 65 -6.63 -5.25 0.29
C LYS A 65 -6.92 -6.41 -0.65
N ALA A 66 -8.09 -7.02 -0.54
CA ALA A 66 -8.49 -8.12 -1.40
C ALA A 66 -8.60 -7.68 -2.87
N PHE A 67 -9.16 -6.48 -3.12
CA PHE A 67 -9.19 -5.86 -4.44
C PHE A 67 -7.79 -5.54 -4.95
N LEU A 68 -6.93 -4.94 -4.12
CA LEU A 68 -5.56 -4.64 -4.52
C LEU A 68 -4.78 -5.93 -4.84
N LYS A 69 -4.99 -6.98 -4.04
CA LYS A 69 -4.43 -8.32 -4.30
C LYS A 69 -4.85 -8.84 -5.66
N SER A 70 -6.15 -8.80 -5.99
CA SER A 70 -6.65 -9.36 -7.25
C SER A 70 -6.07 -8.63 -8.44
N VAL A 71 -6.05 -7.29 -8.40
CA VAL A 71 -5.46 -6.46 -9.47
C VAL A 71 -3.98 -6.77 -9.65
N ILE A 72 -3.21 -6.85 -8.56
CA ILE A 72 -1.77 -7.16 -8.64
C ILE A 72 -1.56 -8.59 -9.14
N HIS A 73 -2.32 -9.54 -8.63
CA HIS A 73 -2.22 -10.94 -9.00
C HIS A 73 -2.49 -11.14 -10.50
N ASP A 74 -3.56 -10.54 -11.03
CA ASP A 74 -3.90 -10.63 -12.45
C ASP A 74 -2.83 -9.95 -13.32
N ALA A 75 -2.31 -8.80 -12.89
CA ALA A 75 -1.20 -8.13 -13.58
C ALA A 75 0.07 -9.00 -13.59
N LEU A 76 0.41 -9.66 -12.48
CA LEU A 76 1.53 -10.59 -12.39
C LEU A 76 1.33 -11.81 -13.29
N LEU A 77 0.12 -12.37 -13.33
CA LEU A 77 -0.21 -13.48 -14.22
C LEU A 77 -0.01 -13.12 -15.69
N ILE A 78 -0.51 -11.95 -16.12
CA ILE A 78 -0.31 -11.44 -17.47
C ILE A 78 1.18 -11.27 -17.77
N ALA A 79 1.95 -10.69 -16.84
CA ALA A 79 3.39 -10.51 -17.00
C ALA A 79 4.11 -11.86 -17.16
N VAL A 80 3.85 -12.84 -16.29
CA VAL A 80 4.46 -14.18 -16.35
C VAL A 80 4.15 -14.88 -17.68
N GLN A 81 2.93 -14.72 -18.20
CA GLN A 81 2.54 -15.25 -19.51
C GLN A 81 3.29 -14.55 -20.66
N GLN A 82 3.41 -13.22 -20.61
CA GLN A 82 4.10 -12.44 -21.65
C GLN A 82 5.60 -12.70 -21.72
N PHE A 83 6.25 -12.93 -20.57
CA PHE A 83 7.68 -13.26 -20.52
C PHE A 83 7.98 -14.75 -20.83
N GLY A 84 6.95 -15.57 -21.07
CA GLY A 84 7.12 -17.00 -21.33
C GLY A 84 7.70 -17.77 -20.15
N TRP A 85 7.57 -17.24 -18.93
CA TRP A 85 8.06 -17.88 -17.71
C TRP A 85 7.17 -19.05 -17.25
N SER A 86 5.95 -19.16 -17.80
CA SER A 86 5.07 -20.31 -17.53
C SER A 86 5.28 -21.45 -18.52
N ALA A 87 5.65 -22.63 -18.00
CA ALA A 87 5.77 -23.86 -18.78
C ALA A 87 4.45 -24.67 -18.89
N GLY A 88 3.31 -24.13 -18.44
CA GLY A 88 2.03 -24.84 -18.41
C GLY A 88 1.44 -25.05 -17.00
N SER A 89 0.29 -25.73 -16.92
CA SER A 89 -0.62 -25.68 -15.76
C SER A 89 0.05 -26.14 -14.45
N GLN A 90 0.05 -25.24 -13.46
CA GLN A 90 0.65 -25.41 -12.12
C GLN A 90 2.18 -25.38 -12.06
N SER A 91 2.83 -24.56 -12.89
CA SER A 91 4.25 -24.27 -12.64
C SER A 91 4.43 -23.57 -11.27
N PRO A 92 5.55 -23.80 -10.55
CA PRO A 92 5.88 -23.13 -9.30
C PRO A 92 5.74 -21.60 -9.36
N ASP A 93 5.87 -21.02 -10.56
CA ASP A 93 5.72 -19.59 -10.83
C ASP A 93 4.33 -19.08 -10.49
N TYR A 94 3.27 -19.87 -10.72
CA TYR A 94 1.90 -19.53 -10.34
C TYR A 94 1.69 -19.47 -8.82
N ILE A 95 2.40 -20.30 -8.06
CA ILE A 95 2.34 -20.25 -6.59
C ILE A 95 3.08 -19.00 -6.11
N MET A 96 4.19 -18.66 -6.78
CA MET A 96 4.95 -17.45 -6.48
C MET A 96 4.15 -16.17 -6.78
N THR A 97 3.32 -16.12 -7.82
CA THR A 97 2.51 -14.91 -8.11
C THR A 97 1.54 -14.58 -6.98
N HIS A 98 0.95 -15.57 -6.31
CA HIS A 98 0.12 -15.33 -5.12
C HIS A 98 0.93 -14.74 -3.97
N LEU A 99 2.11 -15.30 -3.68
CA LEU A 99 2.99 -14.79 -2.62
C LEU A 99 3.45 -13.35 -2.92
N TRP A 100 3.86 -13.09 -4.16
CA TRP A 100 4.25 -11.74 -4.59
C TRP A 100 3.09 -10.76 -4.51
N ALA A 101 1.89 -11.15 -4.95
CA ALA A 101 0.70 -10.30 -4.82
C ALA A 101 0.40 -9.95 -3.36
N MET A 102 0.54 -10.92 -2.44
CA MET A 102 0.37 -10.70 -1.00
C MET A 102 1.41 -9.74 -0.41
N ILE A 103 2.67 -9.84 -0.82
CA ILE A 103 3.73 -8.93 -0.37
C ILE A 103 3.49 -7.51 -0.92
N ILE A 104 3.16 -7.39 -2.21
CA ILE A 104 2.97 -6.09 -2.85
C ILE A 104 1.71 -5.40 -2.30
N MET A 105 0.60 -6.12 -2.07
CA MET A 105 -0.61 -5.49 -1.53
C MET A 105 -0.41 -4.95 -0.10
N THR A 106 0.46 -5.57 0.70
CA THR A 106 0.69 -5.20 2.10
C THR A 106 1.74 -4.11 2.22
N VAL A 107 2.88 -4.27 1.56
CA VAL A 107 4.04 -3.37 1.65
C VAL A 107 4.00 -2.25 0.60
N GLY A 108 3.41 -2.50 -0.56
CA GLY A 108 3.38 -1.58 -1.70
C GLY A 108 2.81 -0.19 -1.37
N PRO A 109 1.63 -0.07 -0.72
CA PRO A 109 1.07 1.23 -0.36
C PRO A 109 2.00 2.04 0.56
N ALA A 110 2.64 1.39 1.55
CA ALA A 110 3.60 2.03 2.43
C ALA A 110 4.86 2.51 1.68
N LEU A 111 5.35 1.72 0.71
CA LEU A 111 6.47 2.12 -0.14
C LEU A 111 6.12 3.28 -1.08
N ILE A 112 4.93 3.30 -1.66
CA ILE A 112 4.48 4.42 -2.50
C ILE A 112 4.44 5.70 -1.68
N LEU A 113 3.91 5.65 -0.45
CA LEU A 113 3.91 6.78 0.46
C LEU A 113 5.33 7.23 0.83
N LEU A 114 6.22 6.29 1.13
CA LEU A 114 7.62 6.58 1.39
C LEU A 114 8.29 7.28 0.20
N ILE A 115 8.14 6.76 -1.02
CA ILE A 115 8.71 7.35 -2.24
C ILE A 115 8.15 8.75 -2.49
N THR A 116 6.84 8.92 -2.33
CA THR A 116 6.18 10.22 -2.46
C THR A 116 6.78 11.23 -1.47
N LEU A 117 6.99 10.81 -0.22
CA LEU A 117 7.58 11.62 0.84
C LEU A 117 9.05 11.96 0.62
N LEU A 118 9.83 11.03 0.08
CA LEU A 118 11.22 11.26 -0.30
C LEU A 118 11.30 12.26 -1.46
N TYR A 119 10.40 12.15 -2.43
CA TYR A 119 10.35 13.05 -3.60
C TYR A 119 10.01 14.50 -3.22
N PHE A 120 9.06 14.70 -2.30
CA PHE A 120 8.67 16.05 -1.85
C PHE A 120 9.60 16.67 -0.81
N GLY A 121 10.73 16.02 -0.50
CA GLY A 121 11.73 16.51 0.47
C GLY A 121 11.40 16.08 1.90
N THR A 122 12.16 15.11 2.40
CA THR A 122 12.00 14.61 3.76
C THR A 122 12.74 15.51 4.75
N GLU A 123 12.02 16.43 5.36
CA GLU A 123 12.53 17.07 6.58
C GLU A 123 12.72 16.01 7.68
N ARG A 124 13.75 16.18 8.53
CA ARG A 124 14.09 15.24 9.62
C ARG A 124 12.90 14.88 10.53
N ARG A 125 11.91 15.76 10.65
CA ARG A 125 10.66 15.52 11.40
C ARG A 125 9.79 14.38 10.85
N TRP A 126 9.94 13.99 9.59
CA TRP A 126 9.13 12.95 8.93
C TRP A 126 9.69 11.54 9.10
N VAL A 127 10.92 11.41 9.59
CA VAL A 127 11.59 10.11 9.75
C VAL A 127 10.83 9.21 10.73
N LEU A 128 10.39 9.75 11.87
CA LEU A 128 9.66 8.96 12.88
C LEU A 128 8.29 8.46 12.38
N PRO A 129 7.40 9.31 11.81
CA PRO A 129 6.15 8.85 11.20
C PRO A 129 6.35 7.79 10.11
N LEU A 130 7.40 7.93 9.29
CA LEU A 130 7.75 6.97 8.24
C LEU A 130 8.15 5.61 8.82
N ILE A 131 9.02 5.61 9.84
CA ILE A 131 9.42 4.37 10.53
C ILE A 131 8.20 3.68 11.14
N ALA A 132 7.30 4.46 11.75
CA ALA A 132 6.06 3.92 12.31
C ALA A 132 5.17 3.29 11.22
N LEU A 133 4.98 3.97 10.08
CA LEU A 133 4.22 3.46 8.96
C LEU A 133 4.79 2.14 8.41
N ILE A 134 6.10 2.10 8.17
CA ILE A 134 6.79 0.89 7.68
C ILE A 134 6.67 -0.24 8.69
N SER A 135 6.82 0.05 9.97
CA SER A 135 6.66 -0.94 11.05
C SER A 135 5.25 -1.49 11.09
N CYS A 136 4.22 -0.64 11.01
CA CYS A 136 2.82 -1.06 10.95
C CYS A 136 2.54 -1.92 9.71
N ALA A 137 3.01 -1.51 8.53
CA ALA A 137 2.85 -2.27 7.30
C ALA A 137 3.58 -3.63 7.35
N THR A 138 4.75 -3.69 7.99
CA THR A 138 5.51 -4.94 8.17
C THR A 138 4.79 -5.89 9.12
N ILE A 139 4.29 -5.39 10.26
CA ILE A 139 3.50 -6.18 11.21
C ILE A 139 2.26 -6.74 10.53
N ASP A 140 1.53 -5.88 9.80
CA ASP A 140 0.36 -6.27 9.05
C ASP A 140 0.66 -7.32 7.97
N ALA A 141 1.77 -7.17 7.25
CA ALA A 141 2.23 -8.15 6.26
C ALA A 141 2.53 -9.51 6.91
N VAL A 142 3.26 -9.53 8.02
CA VAL A 142 3.59 -10.76 8.76
C VAL A 142 2.32 -11.44 9.27
N VAL A 143 1.39 -10.69 9.84
CA VAL A 143 0.10 -11.22 10.32
C VAL A 143 -0.71 -11.77 9.14
N THR A 144 -0.79 -11.03 8.04
CA THR A 144 -1.54 -11.44 6.85
C THR A 144 -0.96 -12.72 6.23
N LEU A 145 0.37 -12.78 6.04
CA LEU A 145 1.05 -13.97 5.52
C LEU A 145 0.96 -15.17 6.47
N GLY A 146 1.10 -14.95 7.78
CA GLY A 146 0.99 -16.00 8.78
C GLY A 146 -0.40 -16.61 8.82
N PHE A 147 -1.45 -15.79 8.75
CA PHE A 147 -2.82 -16.29 8.70
C PHE A 147 -3.18 -16.92 7.35
N ASP A 148 -2.66 -16.44 6.23
CA ASP A 148 -2.86 -17.10 4.93
C ASP A 148 -2.29 -18.53 4.96
N ALA A 149 -1.06 -18.68 5.48
CA ALA A 149 -0.41 -19.98 5.65
C ALA A 149 -1.14 -20.92 6.63
N TRP A 150 -1.70 -20.40 7.72
CA TRP A 150 -2.33 -21.22 8.76
C TRP A 150 -3.83 -21.50 8.56
N SER A 151 -4.58 -20.53 8.03
CA SER A 151 -6.05 -20.56 8.05
C SER A 151 -6.70 -20.71 6.69
N ASN A 152 -5.91 -20.79 5.60
CA ASN A 152 -6.41 -20.97 4.24
C ASN A 152 -7.55 -19.98 3.95
N LEU A 153 -7.27 -18.69 4.16
CA LEU A 153 -8.26 -17.61 4.19
C LEU A 153 -9.09 -17.61 2.90
N LYS A 154 -10.31 -18.16 2.97
CA LYS A 154 -11.25 -18.21 1.84
C LYS A 154 -11.51 -16.82 1.23
N LEU A 155 -11.43 -15.78 2.06
CA LEU A 155 -11.58 -14.38 1.65
C LEU A 155 -10.54 -13.92 0.61
N PHE A 156 -9.33 -14.47 0.62
CA PHE A 156 -8.26 -14.13 -0.33
C PHE A 156 -8.10 -15.15 -1.46
N ASN A 157 -8.67 -16.35 -1.30
CA ASN A 157 -8.65 -17.40 -2.32
C ASN A 157 -9.92 -17.40 -3.20
N GLY A 158 -10.95 -16.62 -2.85
CA GLY A 158 -12.06 -16.34 -3.73
C GLY A 158 -11.61 -15.41 -4.84
N SER A 159 -11.48 -15.92 -6.07
CA SER A 159 -11.46 -15.08 -7.26
C SER A 159 -12.75 -14.25 -7.27
N PHE A 160 -12.64 -12.92 -7.27
CA PHE A 160 -13.76 -12.04 -7.60
C PHE A 160 -13.99 -12.13 -9.12
N LEU A 161 -14.53 -13.26 -9.56
CA LEU A 161 -15.04 -13.52 -10.91
C LEU A 161 -16.43 -14.12 -10.78
#